data_AF-A0A060CHQ7-F1
#
_entry.id   AF-A0A060CHQ7-F1
#
_cell.length_a   1.000
_cell.length_b   1.000
_cell.length_c   1.000
_cell.angle_alpha   90.00
_cell.angle_beta   90.00
_cell.angle_gamma   90.00
#
_symmetry.space_group_name_H-M   'P 1'
#
loop_
_entity.id
_entity.type
_entity.pdbx_description
1 polymer ?
#
loop_
_entity_poly.entity_id
_entity_poly.type
_entity_poly.pdbx_seq_one_letter_code
_entity_poly.pdbx_strand_id
1 'polypeptide(L)'
;MRARFEGTEVWVRFDDSANRWRVTLDQGRSGQIELSRPLDRDLRIVGLAPGQHEIRVEKISESSMPTGLGGILIKGDEARALPAWPAARRMIEFIGDSDTVGFANGARSRDCTEAEVFAT
;
A
#
# COMPACT_ATOMS: atom_id res chain seq x y z
N MET A 1 -0.59 1.89 -5.79
CA MET A 1 0.05 1.08 -6.85
C MET A 1 -0.47 -0.35 -6.81
N ARG A 2 -0.53 -1.04 -7.96
CA ARG A 2 -0.87 -2.47 -8.01
C ARG A 2 0.00 -3.18 -9.05
N ALA A 3 0.33 -4.45 -8.84
CA ALA A 3 1.12 -5.25 -9.77
C ALA A 3 0.72 -6.73 -9.70
N ARG A 4 1.13 -7.50 -10.71
CA ARG A 4 1.00 -8.96 -10.76
C ARG A 4 2.37 -9.58 -10.96
N PHE A 5 2.62 -10.70 -10.31
CA PHE A 5 3.87 -11.44 -10.43
C PHE A 5 3.63 -12.94 -10.26
N GLU A 6 4.60 -13.75 -10.69
CA GLU A 6 4.69 -15.17 -10.39
C GLU A 6 5.92 -15.39 -9.51
N GLY A 7 5.78 -16.16 -8.42
CA GLY A 7 6.86 -16.42 -7.49
C GLY A 7 6.36 -16.82 -6.09
N THR A 8 7.27 -16.83 -5.11
CA THR A 8 6.99 -17.22 -3.71
C THR A 8 7.31 -16.13 -2.69
N GLU A 9 7.84 -14.99 -3.16
CA GLU A 9 8.17 -13.83 -2.36
C GLU A 9 8.11 -12.53 -3.17
N VAL A 10 7.96 -11.40 -2.46
CA VAL A 10 7.91 -10.07 -3.05
C VAL A 10 8.42 -9.03 -2.05
N TRP A 11 9.00 -7.96 -2.58
CA TRP A 11 9.44 -6.81 -1.79
C TRP A 11 8.67 -5.56 -2.19
N VAL A 12 8.41 -4.70 -1.20
CA VAL A 12 7.97 -3.33 -1.42
C VAL A 12 9.02 -2.41 -0.84
N ARG A 13 9.65 -1.58 -1.69
CA ARG A 13 10.61 -0.57 -1.25
C ARG A 13 9.88 0.72 -0.94
N PHE A 14 10.00 1.17 0.30
CA PHE A 14 9.46 2.45 0.73
C PHE A 14 10.53 3.54 0.72
N ASP A 15 10.06 4.77 0.53
CA ASP A 15 10.82 6.01 0.72
C ASP A 15 9.83 7.05 1.29
N ASP A 16 9.30 6.75 2.47
CA ASP A 16 8.20 7.51 3.08
C ASP A 16 8.29 7.54 4.61
N SER A 17 8.66 8.70 5.15
CA SER A 17 8.77 8.96 6.59
C SER A 17 7.49 9.52 7.23
N ALA A 18 6.44 9.76 6.46
CA ALA A 18 5.29 10.55 6.91
C ALA A 18 3.98 9.75 6.97
N ASN A 19 3.78 8.79 6.08
CA ASN A 19 2.45 8.23 5.81
C ASN A 19 2.21 6.83 6.35
N ARG A 20 0.93 6.46 6.36
CA ARG A 20 0.48 5.08 6.54
C ARG A 20 0.21 4.41 5.21
N TRP A 21 0.55 3.14 5.15
CA TRP A 21 0.43 2.31 3.97
C TRP A 21 -0.27 0.99 4.31
N ARG A 22 -1.04 0.48 3.36
CA ARG A 22 -1.60 -0.87 3.38
C ARG A 22 -1.07 -1.65 2.20
N VAL A 23 -0.49 -2.82 2.46
CA VAL A 23 -0.04 -3.78 1.46
C VAL A 23 -0.94 -4.99 1.54
N THR A 24 -1.61 -5.32 0.43
CA THR A 24 -2.57 -6.43 0.34
C THR A 24 -2.13 -7.39 -0.76
N LEU A 25 -2.13 -8.69 -0.45
CA LEU A 25 -1.84 -9.77 -1.39
C LEU A 25 -3.09 -10.59 -1.69
N ASP A 26 -3.32 -10.86 -2.98
CA ASP A 26 -4.42 -11.69 -3.49
C ASP A 26 -5.79 -11.31 -2.94
N GLN A 27 -6.04 -9.99 -2.88
CA GLN A 27 -7.26 -9.40 -2.32
C GLN A 27 -7.46 -9.71 -0.83
N GLY A 28 -6.35 -9.91 -0.09
CA GLY A 28 -6.32 -10.17 1.35
C GLY A 28 -6.23 -11.66 1.70
N ARG A 29 -6.40 -12.57 0.72
CA ARG A 29 -6.36 -14.01 0.95
C ARG A 29 -4.98 -14.53 1.34
N SER A 30 -3.93 -13.88 0.83
CA SER A 30 -2.53 -14.26 1.08
C SER A 30 -1.83 -13.31 2.06
N GLY A 31 -2.57 -12.35 2.62
CA GLY A 31 -2.07 -11.44 3.64
C GLY A 31 -2.43 -9.98 3.42
N GLN A 32 -2.45 -9.24 4.52
CA GLN A 32 -2.58 -7.79 4.56
C GLN A 32 -1.68 -7.26 5.68
N ILE A 33 -0.92 -6.21 5.39
CA ILE A 33 0.01 -5.59 6.33
C ILE A 33 -0.23 -4.07 6.29
N GLU A 34 -0.34 -3.45 7.45
CA GLU A 34 -0.30 -2.00 7.58
C GLU A 34 1.04 -1.55 8.14
N LEU A 35 1.56 -0.46 7.57
CA LEU A 35 2.83 0.12 7.93
C LEU A 35 2.62 1.60 8.26
N SER A 36 3.26 2.07 9.32
CA SER A 36 3.27 3.47 9.71
C SER A 36 4.69 4.02 9.55
N ARG A 37 4.85 5.02 8.69
CA ARG A 37 6.12 5.73 8.44
C ARG A 37 7.26 4.75 8.17
N PRO A 38 7.19 3.98 7.06
CA PRO A 38 8.16 2.92 6.76
C PRO A 38 9.60 3.42 6.49
N LEU A 39 9.81 4.74 6.36
CA LEU A 39 11.11 5.36 6.06
C LEU A 39 11.64 4.80 4.72
N ASP A 40 12.91 4.43 4.67
CA ASP A 40 13.64 3.87 3.53
C ASP A 40 13.72 2.33 3.56
N ARG A 41 12.77 1.66 4.26
CA ARG A 41 12.84 0.22 4.52
C ARG A 41 12.14 -0.59 3.44
N ASP A 42 12.73 -1.73 3.09
CA ASP A 42 12.07 -2.75 2.28
C ASP A 42 11.16 -3.62 3.16
N LEU A 43 9.87 -3.71 2.82
CA LEU A 43 9.00 -4.78 3.32
C LEU A 43 9.23 -6.02 2.46
N ARG A 44 9.72 -7.11 3.06
CA ARG A 44 9.83 -8.42 2.41
C ARG A 44 8.68 -9.31 2.87
N ILE A 45 7.95 -9.88 1.91
CA ILE A 45 6.90 -10.87 2.16
C ILE A 45 7.36 -12.19 1.52
N VAL A 46 7.42 -13.26 2.32
CA VAL A 46 7.91 -14.58 1.92
C VAL A 46 6.89 -15.66 2.25
N GLY A 47 7.11 -16.87 1.74
CA GLY A 47 6.26 -18.03 2.06
C GLY A 47 4.94 -18.04 1.32
N LEU A 48 4.86 -17.33 0.19
CA LEU A 48 3.72 -17.40 -0.71
C LEU A 48 3.72 -18.76 -1.40
N ALA A 49 2.52 -19.32 -1.62
CA ALA A 49 2.37 -20.54 -2.40
C ALA A 49 2.92 -20.32 -3.81
N PRO A 50 3.65 -21.27 -4.43
CA PRO A 50 4.13 -21.10 -5.79
C PRO A 50 2.99 -20.79 -6.76
N GLY A 51 3.11 -19.70 -7.52
CA GLY A 51 2.15 -19.34 -8.55
C GLY A 51 2.02 -17.84 -8.75
N GLN A 52 0.89 -17.44 -9.34
CA GLN A 52 0.59 -16.05 -9.65
C GLN A 52 -0.04 -15.34 -8.44
N HIS A 53 0.44 -14.13 -8.20
CA HIS A 53 -0.02 -13.26 -7.13
C HIS A 53 -0.37 -11.86 -7.63
N GLU A 54 -1.31 -11.26 -6.92
CA GLU A 54 -1.67 -9.86 -7.01
C GLU A 54 -1.19 -9.11 -5.77
N ILE A 55 -0.47 -8.01 -5.96
CA ILE A 55 -0.11 -7.11 -4.86
C ILE A 55 -0.71 -5.72 -5.09
N ARG A 56 -1.25 -5.14 -4.01
CA ARG A 56 -1.77 -3.78 -3.96
C ARG A 56 -1.11 -3.03 -2.81
N VAL A 57 -0.53 -1.88 -3.12
CA VAL A 57 0.14 -0.98 -2.17
C VAL A 57 -0.61 0.35 -2.17
N GLU A 58 -1.24 0.68 -1.06
CA GLU A 58 -2.13 1.83 -0.90
C GLU A 58 -1.61 2.75 0.17
N LYS A 59 -1.55 4.04 -0.15
CA LYS A 59 -1.40 5.08 0.86
C LYS A 59 -2.77 5.28 1.50
N ILE A 60 -2.84 5.16 2.82
CA ILE A 60 -4.11 5.23 3.59
C ILE A 60 -4.18 6.45 4.52
N SER A 61 -3.23 7.38 4.39
CA SER A 61 -3.22 8.67 5.09
C SER A 61 -3.07 9.84 4.12
N GLU A 62 -3.47 11.03 4.56
CA GLU A 62 -3.12 12.30 3.91
C GLU A 62 -1.62 12.62 4.11
N SER A 63 -1.02 13.35 3.16
CA SER A 63 0.35 13.85 3.25
C SER A 63 0.33 15.36 3.43
N SER A 64 1.10 15.88 4.38
CA SER A 64 1.43 17.31 4.44
C SER A 64 2.66 17.68 3.57
N MET A 65 3.41 16.69 3.09
CA MET A 65 4.65 16.88 2.31
C MET A 65 4.77 15.80 1.21
N PRO A 66 5.53 16.05 0.13
CA PRO A 66 5.81 15.03 -0.89
C PRO A 66 6.50 13.80 -0.29
N THR A 67 6.12 12.60 -0.75
CA THR A 67 6.75 11.32 -0.36
C THR A 67 6.91 10.37 -1.55
N GLY A 68 7.74 9.34 -1.39
CA GLY A 68 8.12 8.41 -2.44
C GLY A 68 7.70 6.95 -2.18
N LEU A 69 7.67 6.18 -3.26
CA LEU A 69 7.59 4.72 -3.22
C LEU A 69 8.65 4.19 -4.19
N GLY A 70 9.63 3.44 -3.68
CA GLY A 70 10.73 2.91 -4.48
C GLY A 70 10.33 1.77 -5.42
N GLY A 71 9.17 1.14 -5.18
CA GLY A 71 8.55 0.19 -6.11
C GLY A 71 8.26 -1.18 -5.51
N ILE A 72 7.77 -2.08 -6.36
CA ILE A 72 7.61 -3.51 -6.06
C ILE A 72 8.74 -4.25 -6.75
N LEU A 73 9.46 -5.07 -6.00
CA LEU A 73 10.58 -5.86 -6.51
C LEU A 73 10.27 -7.34 -6.35
N ILE A 74 10.74 -8.12 -7.32
CA ILE A 74 10.73 -9.59 -7.31
C ILE A 74 12.17 -10.06 -7.51
N LYS A 75 12.52 -11.20 -6.94
CA LYS A 75 13.85 -11.80 -7.05
C LYS A 75 13.72 -13.32 -7.21
N GLY A 76 14.77 -13.93 -7.73
CA GLY A 76 14.85 -15.36 -8.00
C GLY A 76 14.65 -15.66 -9.47
N ASP A 77 15.32 -16.70 -9.95
CA ASP A 77 15.36 -17.04 -11.38
C ASP A 77 13.99 -17.48 -11.92
N GLU A 78 13.12 -18.01 -11.05
CA GLU A 78 11.75 -18.41 -11.39
C GLU A 78 10.73 -17.28 -11.19
N ALA A 79 11.13 -16.15 -10.59
CA ALA A 79 10.20 -15.05 -10.35
C ALA A 79 10.00 -14.22 -11.62
N ARG A 80 8.74 -13.91 -11.93
CA ARG A 80 8.40 -13.21 -13.17
C ARG A 80 7.38 -12.10 -12.95
N ALA A 81 7.67 -10.92 -13.48
CA ALA A 81 6.68 -9.85 -13.56
C ALA A 81 5.63 -10.22 -14.61
N LEU A 82 4.36 -10.15 -14.23
CA LEU A 82 3.24 -10.37 -15.14
C LEU A 82 2.73 -9.03 -15.68
N PRO A 83 2.06 -9.00 -16.84
CA PRO A 83 1.51 -7.76 -17.38
C PRO A 83 0.63 -7.02 -16.36
N ALA A 84 0.69 -5.70 -16.34
CA ALA A 84 -0.25 -4.88 -15.57
C ALA A 84 -1.69 -5.10 -16.06
N TRP A 85 -2.68 -4.72 -15.27
CA TRP A 85 -4.05 -4.64 -15.80
C TRP A 85 -4.14 -3.55 -16.87
N PRO A 86 -5.08 -3.68 -17.81
CA PRO A 86 -5.46 -2.55 -18.65
C PRO A 86 -5.84 -1.35 -17.78
N ALA A 87 -5.57 -0.14 -18.30
CA ALA A 87 -6.01 1.09 -17.67
C ALA A 87 -7.53 1.05 -17.41
N ALA A 88 -7.95 1.62 -16.28
CA ALA A 88 -9.36 1.70 -15.95
C ALA A 88 -10.09 2.54 -17.01
N ARG A 89 -11.19 1.99 -17.56
CA ARG A 89 -12.01 2.69 -18.57
C ARG A 89 -12.81 3.87 -17.98
N ARG A 90 -13.00 3.89 -16.66
CA ARG A 90 -13.72 4.94 -15.93
C ARG A 90 -12.71 5.65 -15.03
N MET A 91 -12.69 6.97 -15.11
CA MET A 91 -11.84 7.84 -14.30
C MET A 91 -12.75 8.83 -13.56
N ILE A 92 -12.46 9.06 -12.29
CA ILE A 92 -13.19 9.99 -11.42
C ILE A 92 -12.13 10.75 -10.63
N GLU A 93 -12.30 12.07 -10.51
CA GLU A 93 -11.49 12.93 -9.66
C GLU A 93 -12.36 13.45 -8.50
N PHE A 94 -11.77 13.49 -7.31
CA PHE A 94 -12.39 14.05 -6.12
C PHE A 94 -11.57 15.26 -5.67
N ILE A 95 -12.22 16.42 -5.56
CA ILE A 95 -11.65 17.66 -5.03
C ILE A 95 -12.49 18.04 -3.81
N GLY A 96 -11.84 18.22 -2.67
CA GLY A 96 -12.53 18.57 -1.44
C GLY A 96 -11.56 18.78 -0.28
N ASP A 97 -12.07 18.59 0.93
CA ASP A 97 -11.40 18.91 2.19
C ASP A 97 -11.30 17.66 3.08
N SER A 98 -11.36 17.86 4.40
CA SER A 98 -11.31 16.81 5.42
C SER A 98 -12.27 15.65 5.16
N ASP A 99 -13.45 15.91 4.58
CA ASP A 99 -14.43 14.87 4.31
C ASP A 99 -13.98 13.97 3.15
N THR A 100 -13.33 14.56 2.15
CA THR A 100 -12.83 13.81 0.98
C THR A 100 -11.61 12.97 1.32
N VAL A 101 -10.72 13.48 2.19
CA VAL A 101 -9.56 12.71 2.66
C VAL A 101 -9.94 11.67 3.72
N GLY A 102 -11.16 11.73 4.27
CA GLY A 102 -11.64 10.84 5.31
C GLY A 102 -10.97 11.09 6.66
N PHE A 103 -10.72 12.36 7.00
CA PHE A 103 -10.03 12.75 8.21
C PHE A 103 -10.70 12.14 9.46
N ALA A 104 -9.92 11.38 10.25
CA ALA A 104 -10.37 10.72 11.47
C ALA A 104 -11.60 9.80 11.32
N ASN A 105 -11.89 9.29 10.12
CA ASN A 105 -13.10 8.49 9.87
C ASN A 105 -13.16 7.13 10.61
N GLY A 106 -12.02 6.65 11.13
CA GLY A 106 -11.93 5.45 11.97
C GLY A 106 -11.96 5.73 13.48
N ALA A 107 -11.97 7.00 13.89
CA ALA A 107 -11.93 7.39 15.30
C ALA A 107 -13.22 7.01 16.02
N ARG A 108 -13.09 6.61 17.29
CA ARG A 108 -14.22 6.25 18.17
C ARG A 108 -14.70 7.41 19.05
N SER A 109 -14.01 8.55 18.98
CA SER A 109 -14.28 9.77 19.73
C SER A 109 -14.16 10.97 18.80
N ARG A 110 -14.78 12.08 19.17
CA ARG A 110 -14.61 13.38 18.49
C ARG A 110 -13.40 14.16 18.99
N ASP A 111 -13.08 13.98 20.27
CA ASP A 111 -11.88 14.56 20.87
C ASP A 111 -10.75 13.55 20.69
N CYS A 112 -9.85 13.85 19.76
CA CYS A 112 -8.66 13.06 19.45
C CYS A 112 -7.46 13.99 19.22
N THR A 113 -6.31 13.54 19.69
CA THR A 113 -5.01 14.11 19.34
C THR A 113 -4.64 13.75 17.90
N GLU A 114 -3.72 14.48 17.29
CA GLU A 114 -3.20 14.15 15.95
C GLU A 114 -2.63 12.73 15.89
N ALA A 115 -1.99 12.27 16.97
CA ALA A 115 -1.44 10.93 17.06
C ALA A 115 -2.54 9.86 17.03
N GLU A 116 -3.68 10.11 17.70
CA GLU A 116 -4.83 9.21 17.68
C GLU A 116 -5.49 9.19 16.30
N VAL A 117 -5.66 10.35 15.65
CA VAL A 117 -6.16 10.43 14.28
C VAL A 117 -5.24 9.70 13.30
N PHE A 118 -3.93 9.83 13.47
CA PHE A 118 -2.97 9.12 12.62
C PHE A 118 -3.00 7.60 12.84
N ALA A 119 -3.34 7.13 14.04
CA ALA A 119 -3.33 5.72 14.40
C ALA A 119 -4.60 4.94 14.02
N THR A 120 -5.71 5.62 13.72
CA THR A 120 -6.97 5.00 13.24
C THR A 120 -6.83 4.55 11.80
#